data_AF-D7G8S1-F1
#
_entry.id   AF-D7G8S1-F1
#
_cell.length_a   1.000
_cell.length_b   1.000
_cell.length_c   1.000
_cell.angle_alpha   90.00
_cell.angle_beta   90.00
_cell.angle_gamma   90.00
#
_symmetry.space_group_name_H-M   'P 1'
#
loop_
_entity.id
_entity.type
_entity.pdbx_description
1 polymer ?
#
loop_
_entity_poly.entity_id
_entity_poly.type
_entity_poly.pdbx_seq_one_letter_code
_entity_poly.pdbx_strand_id
1 'polypeptide(L)'
;MQVGLENGVRYPLAARHRGIDPWLFLDLRAARKWVLDNSDGMEVLNLFSYTGGIAAAAACGRAASVWNVHFSASAHEVGRASLKLNVGSAGECKCEWMKRDVLPTIRQLASTPTKDYRADRGGYANPHSRGGGQRGGRGSGGRSNGYGDERGGRSGGEQGRGGGEEKDLKAKQSDLVFLDPPTWSKSKHGAVDLVRDYQALFKPSLLATKEGGVVLATSNVSTVDCAEWVENLSNRNNARLPLR
;
A
#
# COMPACT_ATOMS: atom_id res chain seq x y z
N MET A 1 12.91 -2.31 20.86
CA MET A 1 12.29 -2.88 19.64
C MET A 1 12.08 -4.35 19.91
N GLN A 2 10.85 -4.86 19.72
CA GLN A 2 10.55 -6.29 19.86
C GLN A 2 10.66 -6.96 18.48
N VAL A 3 10.80 -8.28 18.46
CA VAL A 3 10.82 -9.06 17.21
C VAL A 3 9.74 -10.13 17.29
N GLY A 4 8.81 -10.12 16.34
CA GLY A 4 7.84 -11.18 16.13
C GLY A 4 8.38 -12.23 15.16
N LEU A 5 7.97 -13.48 15.36
CA LEU A 5 8.23 -14.59 14.44
C LEU A 5 6.90 -15.08 13.85
N GLU A 6 6.77 -14.99 12.53
CA GLU A 6 5.58 -15.44 11.80
C GLU A 6 6.03 -16.28 10.60
N ASN A 7 5.58 -17.54 10.52
CA ASN A 7 5.93 -18.47 9.44
C ASN A 7 7.44 -18.63 9.19
N GLY A 8 8.26 -18.51 10.24
CA GLY A 8 9.73 -18.55 10.13
C GLY A 8 10.40 -17.23 9.76
N VAL A 9 9.62 -16.17 9.47
CA VAL A 9 10.12 -14.84 9.14
C VAL A 9 10.06 -13.92 10.37
N ARG A 10 11.13 -13.14 10.58
CA ARG A 10 11.23 -12.20 11.70
C ARG A 10 10.78 -10.80 11.30
N TYR A 11 9.98 -10.16 12.14
CA TYR A 11 9.45 -8.82 11.92
C TYR A 11 9.72 -7.90 13.11
N PRO A 12 10.17 -6.66 12.91
CA PRO A 12 10.24 -5.68 13.99
C PRO A 12 8.82 -5.31 14.44
N LEU A 13 8.62 -5.26 15.75
CA LEU A 13 7.36 -4.86 16.38
C LEU A 13 7.59 -3.72 17.37
N ALA A 14 6.63 -2.80 17.42
CA ALA A 14 6.54 -1.78 18.45
C ALA A 14 5.12 -1.67 18.99
N ALA A 15 4.88 -2.21 20.19
CA ALA A 15 3.59 -2.11 20.86
C ALA A 15 3.19 -0.67 21.22
N ARG A 16 4.16 0.25 21.33
CA ARG A 16 3.93 1.68 21.58
C ARG A 16 4.73 2.50 20.58
N HIS A 17 4.02 3.21 19.70
CA HIS A 17 4.59 4.20 18.78
C HIS A 17 3.48 5.19 18.37
N ARG A 18 3.75 6.07 17.39
CA ARG A 18 2.79 7.09 16.93
C ARG A 18 1.61 6.56 16.09
N GLY A 19 1.52 5.26 15.81
CA GLY A 19 0.39 4.65 15.08
C GLY A 19 -0.51 3.76 15.94
N ILE A 20 -1.51 3.14 15.29
CA ILE A 20 -2.51 2.28 15.94
C ILE A 20 -2.19 0.77 15.84
N ASP A 21 -1.26 0.41 14.97
CA ASP A 21 -0.80 -0.95 14.73
C ASP A 21 0.57 -1.20 15.40
N PRO A 22 1.06 -2.44 15.54
CA PRO A 22 2.37 -2.70 16.14
C PRO A 22 3.55 -2.66 15.15
N TRP A 23 3.46 -1.90 14.05
CA TRP A 23 4.30 -1.96 12.84
C TRP A 23 4.06 -3.17 11.92
N LEU A 24 3.08 -4.02 12.23
CA LEU A 24 2.71 -5.16 11.40
C LEU A 24 1.20 -5.41 11.51
N PHE A 25 0.52 -5.42 10.37
CA PHE A 25 -0.89 -5.79 10.26
C PHE A 25 -1.03 -7.31 10.29
N LEU A 26 -1.60 -7.86 11.37
CA LEU A 26 -1.64 -9.31 11.63
C LEU A 26 -2.69 -10.05 10.79
N ASP A 27 -3.73 -9.35 10.34
CA ASP A 27 -4.73 -9.80 9.37
C ASP A 27 -4.10 -10.20 8.02
N LEU A 28 -3.00 -9.56 7.61
CA LEU A 28 -2.26 -9.92 6.40
C LEU A 28 -1.37 -11.17 6.53
N ARG A 29 -1.45 -11.93 7.63
CA ARG A 29 -0.64 -13.14 7.85
C ARG A 29 -0.80 -14.18 6.74
N ALA A 30 -2.03 -14.40 6.26
CA ALA A 30 -2.30 -15.37 5.20
C ALA A 30 -1.67 -14.92 3.87
N ALA A 31 -1.76 -13.64 3.55
CA ALA A 31 -1.13 -13.06 2.37
C ALA A 31 0.39 -13.18 2.41
N ARG A 32 1.02 -12.85 3.55
CA ARG A 32 2.47 -13.03 3.75
C ARG A 32 2.89 -14.48 3.62
N LYS A 33 2.11 -15.43 4.16
CA LYS A 33 2.38 -16.86 3.97
C LYS A 33 2.36 -17.25 2.50
N TRP A 34 1.33 -16.84 1.75
CA TRP A 34 1.24 -17.16 0.33
C TRP A 34 2.46 -16.61 -0.42
N VAL A 35 2.86 -15.36 -0.15
CA VAL A 35 4.03 -14.75 -0.78
C VAL A 35 5.30 -15.53 -0.46
N LEU A 36 5.51 -15.86 0.83
CA LEU A 36 6.66 -16.66 1.27
C LEU A 36 6.76 -18.01 0.52
N ASP A 37 5.63 -18.66 0.28
CA ASP A 37 5.59 -19.98 -0.36
C ASP A 37 5.69 -19.93 -1.90
N ASN A 38 5.43 -18.78 -2.54
CA ASN A 38 5.23 -18.69 -4.00
C ASN A 38 6.14 -17.69 -4.72
N SER A 39 7.05 -16.98 -4.02
CA SER A 39 7.85 -15.91 -4.63
C SER A 39 9.19 -16.35 -5.21
N ASP A 40 9.53 -17.63 -5.23
CA ASP A 40 10.86 -18.11 -5.63
C ASP A 40 11.24 -17.62 -7.03
N GLY A 41 12.35 -16.89 -7.14
CA GLY A 41 12.83 -16.30 -8.39
C GLY A 41 11.98 -15.16 -8.97
N MET A 42 10.89 -14.75 -8.32
CA MET A 42 9.98 -13.72 -8.85
C MET A 42 10.52 -12.30 -8.68
N GLU A 43 10.21 -11.42 -9.63
CA GLU A 43 10.25 -9.97 -9.43
C GLU A 43 8.92 -9.52 -8.82
N VAL A 44 8.98 -8.95 -7.62
CA VAL A 44 7.80 -8.56 -6.84
C VAL A 44 7.66 -7.04 -6.78
N LEU A 45 6.48 -6.51 -7.09
CA LEU A 45 6.12 -5.11 -6.87
C LEU A 45 5.17 -5.01 -5.67
N ASN A 46 5.66 -4.45 -4.57
CA ASN A 46 4.92 -4.28 -3.33
C ASN A 46 4.43 -2.82 -3.21
N LEU A 47 3.17 -2.59 -3.56
CA LEU A 47 2.52 -1.28 -3.55
C LEU A 47 1.91 -1.01 -2.18
N PHE A 48 2.04 0.23 -1.70
CA PHE A 48 1.65 0.61 -0.34
C PHE A 48 2.41 -0.21 0.72
N SER A 49 3.71 -0.43 0.48
CA SER A 49 4.54 -1.41 1.19
C SER A 49 4.62 -1.27 2.70
N TYR A 50 4.27 -0.10 3.25
CA TYR A 50 4.34 0.24 4.67
C TYR A 50 5.71 -0.16 5.27
N THR A 51 5.71 -0.90 6.36
CA THR A 51 6.91 -1.40 7.08
C THR A 51 7.50 -2.65 6.43
N GLY A 52 7.10 -3.01 5.21
CA GLY A 52 7.75 -4.04 4.42
C GLY A 52 7.43 -5.48 4.81
N GLY A 53 6.25 -5.74 5.40
CA GLY A 53 5.87 -7.10 5.79
C GLY A 53 5.91 -8.10 4.64
N ILE A 54 5.40 -7.69 3.47
CA ILE A 54 5.44 -8.48 2.22
C ILE A 54 6.87 -8.56 1.67
N ALA A 55 7.67 -7.50 1.82
CA ALA A 55 9.07 -7.49 1.38
C ALA A 55 9.90 -8.57 2.08
N ALA A 56 9.76 -8.67 3.41
CA ALA A 56 10.47 -9.68 4.18
C ALA A 56 9.97 -11.11 3.86
N ALA A 57 8.66 -11.28 3.65
CA ALA A 57 8.10 -12.56 3.23
C ALA A 57 8.63 -12.99 1.85
N ALA A 58 8.58 -12.11 0.85
CA ALA A 58 9.07 -12.36 -0.51
C ALA A 58 10.57 -12.65 -0.52
N ALA A 59 11.37 -11.86 0.20
CA ALA A 59 12.80 -12.09 0.28
C ALA A 59 13.12 -13.45 0.91
N CYS A 60 12.47 -13.82 2.02
CA CYS A 60 12.63 -15.14 2.63
C CYS A 60 12.08 -16.28 1.75
N GLY A 61 11.13 -15.97 0.88
CA GLY A 61 10.61 -16.84 -0.16
C GLY A 61 11.46 -16.85 -1.43
N ARG A 62 12.72 -16.37 -1.35
CA ARG A 62 13.70 -16.37 -2.45
C ARG A 62 13.29 -15.58 -3.70
N ALA A 63 12.51 -14.52 -3.54
CA ALA A 63 12.27 -13.58 -4.64
C ALA A 63 13.60 -13.08 -5.24
N ALA A 64 13.63 -12.88 -6.56
CA ALA A 64 14.80 -12.31 -7.22
C ALA A 64 14.96 -10.83 -6.87
N SER A 65 13.83 -10.10 -6.83
CA SER A 65 13.80 -8.71 -6.39
C SER A 65 12.45 -8.30 -5.82
N VAL A 66 12.46 -7.29 -4.95
CA VAL A 66 11.26 -6.66 -4.42
C VAL A 66 11.36 -5.14 -4.55
N TRP A 67 10.38 -4.54 -5.21
CA TRP A 67 10.21 -3.10 -5.34
C TRP A 67 9.16 -2.61 -4.35
N ASN A 68 9.58 -1.90 -3.30
CA ASN A 68 8.70 -1.41 -2.24
C ASN A 68 8.35 0.05 -2.49
N VAL A 69 7.07 0.35 -2.71
CA VAL A 69 6.60 1.72 -3.00
C VAL A 69 5.72 2.22 -1.86
N HIS A 70 6.18 3.25 -1.16
CA HIS A 70 5.44 3.92 -0.10
C HIS A 70 5.99 5.33 0.18
N PHE A 71 5.17 6.26 0.66
CA PHE A 71 5.59 7.66 0.84
C PHE A 71 6.40 7.88 2.14
N SER A 72 6.26 7.00 3.14
CA SER A 72 6.86 7.17 4.46
C SER A 72 8.30 6.63 4.51
N ALA A 73 9.26 7.54 4.72
CA ALA A 73 10.67 7.18 4.91
C ALA A 73 10.89 6.36 6.19
N SER A 74 10.17 6.68 7.28
CA SER A 74 10.28 5.94 8.54
C SER A 74 9.74 4.52 8.41
N ALA A 75 8.69 4.30 7.61
CA ALA A 75 8.21 2.94 7.34
C ALA A 75 9.27 2.12 6.55
N HIS A 76 9.95 2.73 5.59
CA HIS A 76 11.07 2.08 4.89
C HIS A 76 12.26 1.77 5.81
N GLU A 77 12.52 2.58 6.83
CA GLU A 77 13.55 2.28 7.83
C GLU A 77 13.20 1.01 8.61
N VAL A 78 11.95 0.87 9.04
CA VAL A 78 11.44 -0.35 9.69
C VAL A 78 11.53 -1.55 8.73
N GLY A 79 11.14 -1.38 7.46
CA GLY A 79 11.23 -2.44 6.46
C GLY A 79 12.65 -2.90 6.17
N ARG A 80 13.61 -1.97 6.07
CA ARG A 80 15.04 -2.31 5.98
C ARG A 80 15.54 -3.03 7.23
N ALA A 81 15.07 -2.66 8.41
CA ALA A 81 15.39 -3.40 9.63
C ALA A 81 14.82 -4.84 9.60
N SER A 82 13.62 -5.04 9.04
CA SER A 82 13.05 -6.37 8.85
C SER A 82 13.92 -7.25 7.95
N LEU A 83 14.46 -6.72 6.84
CA LEU A 83 15.38 -7.49 5.99
C LEU A 83 16.67 -7.86 6.73
N LYS A 84 17.21 -6.96 7.56
CA LYS A 84 18.41 -7.23 8.38
C LYS A 84 18.19 -8.37 9.39
N LEU A 85 16.98 -8.53 9.93
CA LEU A 85 16.65 -9.62 10.83
C LEU A 85 16.62 -11.00 10.14
N ASN A 86 16.54 -11.02 8.81
CA ASN A 86 16.35 -12.22 8.01
C ASN A 86 17.48 -12.47 7.00
N VAL A 87 18.65 -11.84 7.14
CA VAL A 87 19.76 -11.94 6.15
C VAL A 87 20.11 -13.37 5.74
N GLY A 88 20.03 -14.35 6.65
CA GLY A 88 20.32 -15.76 6.34
C GLY A 88 19.23 -16.45 5.50
N SER A 89 17.98 -16.00 5.59
CA SER A 89 16.83 -16.58 4.86
C SER A 89 16.45 -15.76 3.63
N ALA A 90 16.69 -14.45 3.65
CA ALA A 90 16.38 -13.52 2.58
C ALA A 90 17.28 -13.69 1.33
N GLY A 91 18.38 -14.43 1.46
CA GLY A 91 19.31 -14.74 0.36
C GLY A 91 19.83 -13.49 -0.35
N GLU A 92 19.94 -13.58 -1.67
CA GLU A 92 20.42 -12.50 -2.56
C GLU A 92 19.29 -11.60 -3.08
N CYS A 93 18.08 -11.68 -2.51
CA CYS A 93 16.92 -10.92 -2.97
C CYS A 93 17.20 -9.41 -2.97
N LYS A 94 17.14 -8.78 -4.16
CA LYS A 94 17.39 -7.35 -4.33
C LYS A 94 16.17 -6.54 -3.92
N CYS A 95 16.24 -5.84 -2.78
CA CYS A 95 15.12 -5.06 -2.26
C CYS A 95 15.34 -3.55 -2.44
N GLU A 96 14.53 -2.95 -3.31
CA GLU A 96 14.51 -1.51 -3.58
C GLU A 96 13.41 -0.82 -2.78
N TRP A 97 13.70 0.38 -2.26
CA TRP A 97 12.79 1.16 -1.41
C TRP A 97 12.53 2.54 -2.02
N MET A 98 11.38 2.69 -2.66
CA MET A 98 11.01 3.86 -3.46
C MET A 98 10.08 4.77 -2.68
N LYS A 99 10.62 5.87 -2.13
CA LYS A 99 9.84 6.88 -1.41
C LYS A 99 9.01 7.72 -2.38
N ARG A 100 7.94 7.12 -2.93
CA ARG A 100 7.10 7.72 -3.97
C ARG A 100 5.63 7.61 -3.60
N ASP A 101 4.84 8.44 -4.28
CA ASP A 101 3.41 8.29 -4.35
C ASP A 101 3.06 7.08 -5.22
N VAL A 102 2.27 6.15 -4.68
CA VAL A 102 1.94 4.88 -5.35
C VAL A 102 1.12 5.10 -6.62
N LEU A 103 0.23 6.07 -6.60
CA LEU A 103 -0.71 6.38 -7.67
C LEU A 103 0.02 6.70 -9.00
N PRO A 104 0.91 7.71 -9.06
CA PRO A 104 1.65 8.00 -10.28
C PRO A 104 2.69 6.94 -10.59
N THR A 105 3.26 6.30 -9.56
CA THR A 105 4.24 5.23 -9.74
C THR A 105 3.64 4.05 -10.51
N ILE A 106 2.48 3.52 -10.09
CA ILE A 106 1.90 2.35 -10.76
C ILE A 106 1.45 2.67 -12.18
N ARG A 107 1.02 3.91 -12.43
CA ARG A 107 0.66 4.34 -13.78
C ARG A 107 1.87 4.47 -14.70
N GLN A 108 2.99 5.01 -14.23
CA GLN A 108 4.25 5.04 -14.99
C GLN A 108 4.72 3.63 -15.33
N LEU A 109 4.71 2.71 -14.36
CA LEU A 109 5.11 1.32 -14.57
C LEU A 109 4.20 0.61 -15.58
N ALA A 110 2.91 0.92 -15.57
CA ALA A 110 1.90 0.42 -16.50
C ALA A 110 1.84 1.14 -17.85
N SER A 111 2.70 2.15 -18.11
CA SER A 111 2.62 3.01 -19.31
C SER A 111 1.25 3.67 -19.51
N THR A 112 0.62 4.12 -18.42
CA THR A 112 -0.69 4.80 -18.45
C THR A 112 -0.56 6.27 -18.03
N PRO A 113 -1.47 7.16 -18.48
CA PRO A 113 -1.41 8.59 -18.16
C PRO A 113 -1.37 8.84 -16.65
N THR A 114 -0.38 9.60 -16.17
CA THR A 114 -0.18 9.90 -14.74
C THR A 114 -1.07 11.02 -14.20
N LYS A 115 -1.64 11.82 -15.10
CA LYS A 115 -2.68 12.81 -14.85
C LYS A 115 -4.04 12.12 -15.08
N ASP A 116 -5.08 12.52 -14.36
CA ASP A 116 -6.44 11.92 -14.36
C ASP A 116 -6.66 10.75 -13.37
N TYR A 117 -6.36 10.95 -12.09
CA TYR A 117 -7.12 10.25 -11.05
C TYR A 117 -8.50 10.90 -11.07
N ARG A 118 -9.55 10.17 -11.45
CA ARG A 118 -10.90 10.74 -11.62
C ARG A 118 -11.33 11.52 -10.37
N ALA A 119 -11.12 12.83 -10.40
CA ALA A 119 -11.68 13.83 -9.51
C ALA A 119 -13.05 14.33 -10.02
N ASP A 120 -13.58 13.69 -11.08
CA ASP A 120 -14.70 14.18 -11.89
C ASP A 120 -16.06 13.58 -11.50
N ARG A 121 -16.28 13.37 -10.20
CA ARG A 121 -17.61 13.30 -9.61
C ARG A 121 -17.65 14.19 -8.40
N GLY A 122 -17.78 15.50 -8.66
CA GLY A 122 -18.17 16.56 -7.72
C GLY A 122 -17.71 16.39 -6.26
N GLY A 123 -16.68 17.14 -5.88
CA GLY A 123 -16.25 17.44 -4.51
C GLY A 123 -16.95 16.67 -3.38
N TYR A 124 -16.55 15.42 -3.16
CA TYR A 124 -16.93 14.72 -1.94
C TYR A 124 -16.04 15.18 -0.80
N ALA A 125 -16.61 15.97 0.11
CA ALA A 125 -15.97 16.33 1.36
C ALA A 125 -15.69 15.05 2.17
N ASN A 126 -14.48 14.93 2.71
CA ASN A 126 -14.11 13.85 3.62
C ASN A 126 -15.13 13.81 4.79
N PRO A 127 -15.93 12.74 4.94
CA PRO A 127 -16.97 12.64 5.98
C PRO A 127 -16.38 12.58 7.41
N HIS A 128 -15.07 12.47 7.56
CA HIS A 128 -14.35 12.56 8.85
C HIS A 128 -13.85 13.98 9.17
N SER A 129 -14.13 14.97 8.33
CA SER A 129 -13.86 16.38 8.60
C SER A 129 -15.00 16.94 9.47
N ARG A 130 -14.92 16.80 10.80
CA ARG A 130 -15.89 17.42 11.71
C ARG A 130 -15.77 18.94 11.66
N GLY A 131 -16.67 19.59 10.93
CA GLY A 131 -16.99 21.02 11.04
C GLY A 131 -17.79 21.29 12.30
N GLY A 132 -17.38 22.30 13.07
CA GLY A 132 -17.98 22.66 14.35
C GLY A 132 -19.39 23.23 14.22
N GLY A 133 -20.34 22.61 14.91
CA GLY A 133 -21.65 23.15 15.23
C GLY A 133 -22.03 22.71 16.64
N GLN A 134 -22.08 23.66 17.58
CA GLN A 134 -22.53 23.44 18.95
C GLN A 134 -24.03 23.14 19.02
N ARG A 135 -24.41 22.06 19.70
CA ARG A 135 -25.48 22.03 20.74
C ARG A 135 -25.49 20.67 21.45
N GLY A 136 -25.63 20.72 22.76
CA GLY A 136 -25.40 19.59 23.68
C GLY A 136 -26.52 18.57 23.75
N GLY A 137 -26.13 17.34 24.10
CA GLY A 137 -27.00 16.23 24.48
C GLY A 137 -26.14 15.02 24.89
N ARG A 138 -26.32 14.55 26.13
CA ARG A 138 -25.61 13.39 26.72
C ARG A 138 -26.10 12.09 26.07
N GLY A 139 -25.21 11.16 25.79
CA GLY A 139 -25.56 9.79 25.37
C GLY A 139 -24.38 8.98 24.84
N SER A 140 -24.28 7.73 25.29
CA SER A 140 -23.20 6.76 25.08
C SER A 140 -22.99 6.31 23.62
N GLY A 141 -21.77 5.91 23.24
CA GLY A 141 -21.56 4.99 22.12
C GLY A 141 -20.24 5.13 21.34
N GLY A 142 -19.67 3.98 20.97
CA GLY A 142 -18.86 3.78 19.76
C GLY A 142 -17.39 4.21 19.81
N ARG A 143 -16.47 3.24 20.00
CA ARG A 143 -15.04 3.42 19.72
C ARG A 143 -14.80 3.45 18.21
N SER A 144 -14.52 4.63 17.68
CA SER A 144 -14.11 4.87 16.29
C SER A 144 -12.62 4.54 16.09
N ASN A 145 -12.29 3.80 15.03
CA ASN A 145 -10.91 3.59 14.56
C ASN A 145 -10.34 4.91 14.04
N GLY A 146 -9.50 5.56 14.84
CA GLY A 146 -8.79 6.78 14.47
C GLY A 146 -7.40 6.46 13.92
N TYR A 147 -7.26 6.43 12.59
CA TYR A 147 -5.97 6.75 11.98
C TYR A 147 -5.72 8.24 12.24
N GLY A 148 -4.77 8.53 13.13
CA GLY A 148 -4.39 9.88 13.51
C GLY A 148 -3.81 10.64 12.32
N ASP A 149 -4.63 11.53 11.76
CA ASP A 149 -4.22 12.64 10.92
C ASP A 149 -3.31 13.56 11.76
N GLU A 150 -2.03 13.68 11.39
CA GLU A 150 -1.13 14.67 11.98
C GLU A 150 -1.64 16.07 11.60
N ARG A 151 -2.44 16.67 12.48
CA ARG A 151 -2.76 18.10 12.42
C ARG A 151 -1.46 18.88 12.51
N GLY A 152 -1.08 19.50 11.40
CA GLY A 152 0.05 20.42 11.30
C GLY A 152 -0.05 21.53 12.35
N GLY A 153 0.83 21.47 13.34
CA GLY A 153 1.14 22.59 14.20
C GLY A 153 1.89 23.64 13.41
N ARG A 154 1.38 24.88 13.44
CA ARG A 154 2.11 26.06 12.98
C ARG A 154 3.33 26.29 13.89
N SER A 155 4.52 26.06 13.35
CA SER A 155 5.76 26.63 13.87
C SER A 155 6.64 26.92 12.67
N GLY A 156 6.92 28.21 12.46
CA GLY A 156 7.76 28.70 11.37
C GLY A 156 9.16 28.08 11.45
N GLY A 157 9.53 27.39 10.38
CA GLY A 157 10.87 26.91 10.10
C GLY A 157 10.98 26.83 8.58
N GLU A 158 12.05 27.39 8.04
CA GLU A 158 12.29 27.61 6.61
C GLU A 158 11.84 26.46 5.71
N GLN A 159 10.95 26.79 4.77
CA GLN A 159 10.64 25.94 3.63
C GLN A 159 11.88 25.84 2.74
N GLY A 160 12.62 24.74 2.91
CA GLY A 160 13.52 24.26 1.86
C GLY A 160 12.70 23.95 0.60
N ARG A 161 12.71 24.87 -0.36
CA ARG A 161 12.22 24.69 -1.73
C ARG A 161 13.03 23.59 -2.41
N GLY A 162 12.59 22.34 -2.28
CA GLY A 162 13.16 21.17 -2.96
C GLY A 162 12.20 20.60 -4.00
N GLY A 163 11.72 21.43 -4.93
CA GLY A 163 10.93 20.98 -6.09
C GLY A 163 11.84 20.39 -7.16
N GLY A 164 12.39 19.21 -6.92
CA GLY A 164 12.94 18.38 -8.00
C GLY A 164 11.82 17.54 -8.58
N GLU A 165 11.52 17.65 -9.87
CA GLU A 165 10.66 16.69 -10.55
C GLU A 165 11.27 15.30 -10.38
N GLU A 166 10.54 14.42 -9.71
CA GLU A 166 10.98 13.04 -9.51
C GLU A 166 11.02 12.35 -10.88
N LYS A 167 12.20 11.87 -11.28
CA LYS A 167 12.40 11.30 -12.63
C LYS A 167 11.34 10.24 -12.94
N ASP A 168 10.83 10.29 -14.16
CA ASP A 168 9.88 9.31 -14.66
C ASP A 168 10.47 7.90 -14.63
N LEU A 169 9.70 6.95 -14.11
CA LEU A 169 10.07 5.54 -14.18
C LEU A 169 9.86 5.03 -15.60
N LYS A 170 10.77 4.17 -16.04
CA LYS A 170 10.53 3.34 -17.21
C LYS A 170 9.44 2.32 -16.89
N ALA A 171 8.62 2.02 -17.89
CA ALA A 171 7.66 0.93 -17.82
C ALA A 171 8.35 -0.36 -17.39
N LYS A 172 7.71 -1.11 -16.49
CA LYS A 172 8.21 -2.39 -15.99
C LYS A 172 7.03 -3.24 -15.55
N GLN A 173 7.09 -4.51 -15.91
CA GLN A 173 6.17 -5.52 -15.40
C GLN A 173 6.87 -6.40 -14.36
N SER A 174 6.08 -6.93 -13.43
CA SER A 174 6.53 -7.82 -12.34
C SER A 174 5.79 -9.15 -12.41
N ASP A 175 6.41 -10.22 -11.90
CA ASP A 175 5.78 -11.55 -11.84
C ASP A 175 4.68 -11.58 -10.78
N LEU A 176 4.85 -10.81 -9.70
CA LEU A 176 3.88 -10.63 -8.63
C LEU A 176 3.69 -9.15 -8.32
N VAL A 177 2.45 -8.67 -8.30
CA VAL A 177 2.07 -7.34 -7.79
C VAL A 177 1.22 -7.50 -6.54
N PHE A 178 1.70 -6.98 -5.41
CA PHE A 178 0.94 -6.91 -4.17
C PHE A 178 0.32 -5.50 -4.03
N LEU A 179 -0.99 -5.44 -3.83
CA LEU A 179 -1.77 -4.20 -3.77
C LEU A 179 -2.59 -4.14 -2.48
N ASP A 180 -2.09 -3.38 -1.49
CA ASP A 180 -2.74 -3.17 -0.18
C ASP A 180 -2.95 -1.69 0.17
N PRO A 181 -3.87 -1.02 -0.53
CA PRO A 181 -4.08 0.40 -0.34
C PRO A 181 -4.85 0.72 0.95
N PRO A 182 -4.59 1.87 1.60
CA PRO A 182 -5.45 2.37 2.68
C PRO A 182 -6.81 2.82 2.13
N THR A 183 -7.88 2.74 2.94
CA THR A 183 -9.27 3.11 2.56
C THR A 183 -9.37 4.41 1.75
N TRP A 184 -8.51 5.37 2.07
CA TRP A 184 -8.38 6.62 1.34
C TRP A 184 -6.92 6.89 0.99
N SER A 185 -6.65 7.14 -0.30
CA SER A 185 -5.31 7.50 -0.77
C SER A 185 -5.31 8.88 -1.43
N LYS A 186 -4.39 9.76 -1.01
CA LYS A 186 -4.22 11.11 -1.59
C LYS A 186 -2.89 11.19 -2.33
N SER A 187 -2.92 11.77 -3.50
CA SER A 187 -1.75 12.16 -4.30
C SER A 187 -1.77 13.65 -4.60
N LYS A 188 -0.61 14.17 -5.03
CA LYS A 188 -0.50 15.53 -5.61
C LYS A 188 -1.35 15.73 -6.88
N HIS A 189 -1.86 14.64 -7.45
CA HIS A 189 -2.60 14.63 -8.72
C HIS A 189 -4.08 14.23 -8.55
N GLY A 190 -4.54 13.98 -7.32
CA GLY A 190 -5.92 13.57 -7.01
C GLY A 190 -6.01 12.61 -5.83
N ALA A 191 -7.22 12.20 -5.47
CA ALA A 191 -7.44 11.19 -4.43
C ALA A 191 -8.20 10.00 -5.01
N VAL A 192 -8.01 8.83 -4.39
CA VAL A 192 -8.74 7.60 -4.72
C VAL A 192 -9.48 7.17 -3.46
N ASP A 193 -10.80 7.09 -3.57
CA ASP A 193 -11.69 6.48 -2.60
C ASP A 193 -11.75 4.98 -2.90
N LEU A 194 -11.16 4.13 -2.05
CA LEU A 194 -11.17 2.70 -2.32
C LEU A 194 -12.56 2.06 -2.23
N VAL A 195 -13.53 2.71 -1.57
CA VAL A 195 -14.90 2.21 -1.51
C VAL A 195 -15.51 2.15 -2.90
N ARG A 196 -15.17 3.12 -3.77
CA ARG A 196 -15.82 3.32 -5.08
C ARG A 196 -14.89 3.13 -6.27
N ASP A 197 -13.60 3.40 -6.07
CA ASP A 197 -12.62 3.57 -7.13
C ASP A 197 -11.41 2.64 -7.00
N TYR A 198 -11.56 1.48 -6.34
CA TYR A 198 -10.51 0.46 -6.25
C TYR A 198 -9.91 0.11 -7.62
N GLN A 199 -10.75 0.13 -8.67
CA GLN A 199 -10.38 -0.04 -10.07
C GLN A 199 -9.28 0.91 -10.57
N ALA A 200 -9.21 2.12 -10.03
CA ALA A 200 -8.21 3.11 -10.40
C ALA A 200 -6.78 2.67 -10.03
N LEU A 201 -6.65 1.76 -9.05
CA LEU A 201 -5.39 1.13 -8.66
C LEU A 201 -5.25 -0.27 -9.25
N PHE A 202 -6.34 -1.03 -9.29
CA PHE A 202 -6.30 -2.42 -9.74
C PHE A 202 -5.94 -2.54 -11.23
N LYS A 203 -6.56 -1.75 -12.11
CA LYS A 203 -6.27 -1.80 -13.54
C LYS A 203 -4.81 -1.53 -13.90
N PRO A 204 -4.16 -0.44 -13.43
CA PRO A 204 -2.74 -0.25 -13.69
C PRO A 204 -1.87 -1.30 -12.99
N SER A 205 -2.30 -1.87 -11.86
CA SER A 205 -1.60 -3.00 -11.22
C SER A 205 -1.61 -4.24 -12.12
N LEU A 206 -2.75 -4.57 -12.73
CA LEU A 206 -2.85 -5.64 -13.72
C LEU A 206 -1.94 -5.39 -14.93
N LEU A 207 -1.92 -4.16 -15.47
CA LEU A 207 -1.06 -3.80 -16.60
C LEU A 207 0.44 -3.84 -16.26
N ALA A 208 0.81 -3.57 -15.00
CA ALA A 208 2.16 -3.71 -14.47
C ALA A 208 2.50 -5.16 -14.07
N THR A 209 1.62 -6.13 -14.33
CA THR A 209 1.86 -7.56 -14.09
C THR A 209 2.17 -8.23 -15.42
N LYS A 210 3.17 -9.11 -15.44
CA LYS A 210 3.52 -9.91 -16.63
C LYS A 210 2.36 -10.84 -17.00
N GLU A 211 2.29 -11.25 -18.26
CA GLU A 211 1.39 -12.32 -18.66
C GLU A 211 1.73 -13.61 -17.89
N GLY A 212 0.70 -14.24 -17.32
CA GLY A 212 0.87 -15.40 -16.42
C GLY A 212 1.33 -15.06 -15.00
N GLY A 213 1.59 -13.78 -14.69
CA GLY A 213 1.87 -13.29 -13.35
C GLY A 213 0.63 -13.19 -12.46
N VAL A 214 0.83 -12.77 -11.21
CA VAL A 214 -0.21 -12.73 -10.18
C VAL A 214 -0.38 -11.32 -9.63
N VAL A 215 -1.63 -10.88 -9.45
CA VAL A 215 -1.97 -9.73 -8.61
C VAL A 215 -2.61 -10.22 -7.32
N LEU A 216 -1.97 -9.97 -6.19
CA LEU A 216 -2.57 -10.14 -4.87
C LEU A 216 -3.15 -8.80 -4.43
N ALA A 217 -4.46 -8.65 -4.57
CA ALA A 217 -5.20 -7.46 -4.12
C ALA A 217 -5.82 -7.70 -2.74
N THR A 218 -5.78 -6.69 -1.87
CA THR A 218 -6.41 -6.72 -0.55
C THR A 218 -7.30 -5.51 -0.35
N SER A 219 -8.36 -5.69 0.44
CA SER A 219 -9.24 -4.60 0.86
C SER A 219 -9.66 -4.82 2.30
N ASN A 220 -9.32 -3.86 3.17
CA ASN A 220 -9.74 -3.84 4.57
C ASN A 220 -10.94 -2.91 4.80
N VAL A 221 -11.67 -2.58 3.72
CA VAL A 221 -12.84 -1.69 3.76
C VAL A 221 -14.07 -2.49 4.18
N SER A 222 -14.38 -2.46 5.48
CA SER A 222 -15.49 -3.24 6.07
C SER A 222 -16.89 -3.01 5.50
N THR A 223 -17.11 -1.89 4.79
CA THR A 223 -18.42 -1.52 4.23
C THR A 223 -18.65 -2.03 2.82
N VAL A 224 -17.64 -2.62 2.18
CA VAL A 224 -17.75 -3.18 0.83
C VAL A 224 -17.89 -4.69 0.95
N ASP A 225 -18.94 -5.25 0.35
CA ASP A 225 -19.15 -6.69 0.33
C ASP A 225 -18.07 -7.39 -0.53
N CYS A 226 -17.64 -8.57 -0.11
CA CYS A 226 -16.57 -9.30 -0.80
C CYS A 226 -16.99 -9.73 -2.21
N ALA A 227 -18.22 -10.22 -2.40
CA ALA A 227 -18.70 -10.65 -3.71
C ALA A 227 -18.87 -9.45 -4.64
N GLU A 228 -19.41 -8.34 -4.13
CA GLU A 228 -19.50 -7.07 -4.88
C GLU A 228 -18.11 -6.57 -5.29
N TRP A 229 -17.13 -6.63 -4.37
CA TRP A 229 -15.75 -6.23 -4.68
C TRP A 229 -15.14 -7.12 -5.77
N VAL A 230 -15.28 -8.44 -5.67
CA VAL A 230 -14.78 -9.39 -6.67
C VAL A 230 -15.45 -9.16 -8.02
N GLU A 231 -16.77 -9.00 -8.07
CA GLU A 231 -17.49 -8.69 -9.31
C GLU A 231 -16.98 -7.39 -9.95
N ASN A 232 -16.75 -6.36 -9.12
CA ASN A 232 -16.17 -5.11 -9.57
C ASN A 232 -14.75 -5.31 -10.15
N LEU A 233 -13.93 -6.19 -9.58
CA LEU A 233 -12.62 -6.58 -10.12
C LEU A 233 -12.72 -7.32 -11.46
N SER A 234 -13.74 -8.17 -11.62
CA SER A 234 -13.95 -9.00 -12.80
C SER A 234 -14.72 -8.31 -13.95
N ASN A 235 -15.27 -7.12 -13.70
CA ASN A 235 -16.08 -6.40 -14.69
C ASN A 235 -15.33 -6.08 -16.00
N ARG A 236 -16.09 -5.95 -17.11
CA ARG A 236 -15.60 -5.87 -18.51
C ARG A 236 -14.50 -4.82 -18.78
N ASN A 237 -14.31 -3.83 -17.93
CA ASN A 237 -13.22 -2.86 -18.02
C ASN A 237 -11.81 -3.47 -17.78
N ASN A 238 -11.75 -4.68 -17.22
CA ASN A 238 -10.54 -5.50 -17.01
C ASN A 238 -10.51 -6.78 -17.88
N ALA A 239 -11.60 -7.11 -18.58
CA ALA A 239 -11.84 -8.40 -19.25
C ALA A 239 -10.98 -8.70 -20.49
N ARG A 240 -9.92 -7.92 -20.76
CA ARG A 240 -8.89 -8.30 -21.73
C ARG A 240 -7.74 -9.10 -21.11
N LEU A 241 -7.78 -9.33 -19.80
CA LEU A 241 -6.75 -10.07 -19.07
C LEU A 241 -7.41 -11.25 -18.35
N PRO A 242 -6.96 -12.50 -18.56
CA PRO A 242 -7.51 -13.65 -17.85
C PRO A 242 -7.17 -13.54 -16.36
N LEU A 243 -8.17 -13.23 -15.54
CA LEU A 243 -8.08 -13.30 -14.08
C LEU A 243 -8.22 -14.77 -13.67
N ARG A 244 -7.28 -15.29 -12.88
CA ARG A 244 -7.34 -16.63 -12.26
C ARG A 244 -7.40 -16.47 -10.75
#